data_AF-A0A7Y1XF85-F1
#
_entry.id   AF-A0A7Y1XF85-F1
#
_cell.length_a   1.000
_cell.length_b   1.000
_cell.length_c   1.000
_cell.angle_alpha   90.00
_cell.angle_beta   90.00
_cell.angle_gamma   90.00
#
_symmetry.space_group_name_H-M   'P 1'
#
loop_
_entity.id
_entity.type
_entity.pdbx_description
1 polymer ?
#
loop_
_entity_poly.entity_id
_entity_poly.type
_entity_poly.pdbx_seq_one_letter_code
_entity_poly.pdbx_strand_id
1 'polypeptide(L)'
;MLTLCVACAPGHTWSEQELQIIRSLSLASLGDPPIPDSNRVATNPQAAQFGEKLFHDPALSASGKLSCATCHQPGKFFTDGLSRGHGEALLSRNTPTVAGLAWHTWFYWDGRKDSLWSQALAPIEAPAEMNSSRLQVARLVGQNPAYRAFYQKLFGEYPEILLQPRTLAHASPIGDAERKNNWYRVPAGQRDLINRVFANTGKALGAYVRTLKYSASHFDRYV
;
A
#
# COMPACT_ATOMS: atom_id res chain seq x y z
N MET A 1 64.68 -4.54 -14.39
CA MET A 1 63.22 -4.35 -14.52
C MET A 1 62.55 -5.69 -14.27
N LEU A 2 62.03 -5.92 -13.06
CA LEU A 2 61.23 -7.10 -12.75
C LEU A 2 59.79 -6.85 -13.22
N THR A 3 59.35 -7.60 -14.22
CA THR A 3 57.96 -7.64 -14.66
C THR A 3 57.16 -8.48 -13.68
N LEU A 4 56.32 -7.84 -12.86
CA LEU A 4 55.36 -8.55 -12.01
C LEU A 4 54.25 -9.11 -12.91
N CYS A 5 54.30 -10.42 -13.20
CA CYS A 5 53.13 -11.15 -13.68
C CYS A 5 52.14 -11.26 -12.52
N VAL A 6 51.12 -10.39 -12.51
CA VAL A 6 49.91 -10.63 -11.72
C VAL A 6 49.19 -11.80 -12.38
N ALA A 7 49.44 -13.00 -11.88
CA ALA A 7 48.63 -14.15 -12.24
C ALA A 7 47.19 -13.85 -11.83
N CYS A 8 46.29 -13.66 -12.79
CA CYS A 8 44.85 -13.71 -12.53
C CYS A 8 44.58 -15.07 -11.88
N ALA A 9 44.19 -15.06 -10.60
CA ALA A 9 43.67 -16.27 -9.98
C ALA A 9 42.56 -16.83 -10.89
N PRO A 10 42.49 -18.15 -11.14
CA PRO A 10 41.42 -18.72 -11.93
C PRO A 10 40.10 -18.27 -11.28
N GLY A 11 39.28 -17.56 -12.05
CA GLY A 11 37.96 -17.12 -11.58
C GLY A 11 37.20 -18.33 -11.06
N HIS A 12 36.53 -18.19 -9.93
CA HIS A 12 35.66 -19.24 -9.42
C HIS A 12 34.67 -19.63 -10.52
N THR A 13 34.61 -20.92 -10.85
CA THR A 13 33.68 -21.46 -11.86
C THR A 13 32.59 -22.20 -11.12
N TRP A 14 31.35 -21.77 -11.32
CA TRP A 14 30.18 -22.43 -10.75
C TRP A 14 29.95 -23.77 -11.43
N SER A 15 29.60 -24.79 -10.66
CA SER A 15 28.99 -26.01 -11.18
C SER A 15 27.59 -25.72 -11.75
N GLU A 16 27.07 -26.62 -12.58
CA GLU A 16 25.72 -26.47 -13.14
C GLU A 16 24.64 -26.44 -12.04
N GLN A 17 24.83 -27.21 -10.96
CA GLN A 17 23.93 -27.20 -9.81
C GLN A 17 23.94 -25.85 -9.09
N GLU A 18 25.12 -25.24 -8.92
CA GLU A 18 25.23 -23.91 -8.33
C GLU A 18 24.60 -22.84 -9.23
N LEU A 19 24.81 -22.91 -10.55
CA LEU A 19 24.15 -22.01 -11.50
C LEU A 19 22.63 -22.12 -11.45
N GLN A 20 22.08 -23.32 -11.30
CA GLN A 20 20.63 -23.52 -11.15
C GLN A 20 20.09 -22.86 -9.87
N ILE A 21 20.79 -23.03 -8.73
CA ILE A 21 20.42 -22.37 -7.47
C ILE A 21 20.49 -20.86 -7.63
N ILE A 22 21.59 -20.35 -8.18
CA ILE A 22 21.81 -18.91 -8.39
C ILE A 22 20.71 -18.31 -9.28
N ARG A 23 20.36 -18.95 -10.40
CA ARG A 23 19.26 -18.53 -11.28
C ARG A 23 17.92 -18.53 -10.57
N SER A 24 17.66 -19.49 -9.67
CA SER A 24 16.39 -19.56 -8.92
C SER A 24 16.18 -18.39 -7.95
N LEU A 25 17.23 -17.65 -7.60
CA LEU A 25 17.16 -16.46 -6.75
C LEU A 25 16.84 -15.18 -7.57
N SER A 26 16.80 -15.26 -8.89
CA SER A 26 16.49 -14.13 -9.76
C SER A 26 15.01 -13.75 -9.71
N LEU A 27 14.70 -12.49 -9.97
CA LEU A 27 13.32 -12.00 -10.09
C LEU A 27 12.54 -12.71 -11.20
N ALA A 28 13.22 -13.18 -12.25
CA ALA A 28 12.59 -13.93 -13.35
C ALA A 28 12.02 -15.28 -12.88
N SER A 29 12.55 -15.85 -11.79
CA SER A 29 12.09 -17.12 -11.22
C SER A 29 10.87 -16.99 -10.30
N LEU A 30 10.43 -15.77 -9.95
CA LEU A 30 9.29 -15.56 -9.03
C LEU A 30 7.93 -15.95 -9.63
N GLY A 31 7.81 -16.00 -10.96
CA GLY A 31 6.53 -16.21 -11.64
C GLY A 31 5.50 -15.11 -11.35
N ASP A 32 4.23 -15.39 -11.62
CA ASP A 32 3.14 -14.45 -11.32
C ASP A 32 2.81 -14.44 -9.81
N PRO A 33 2.52 -13.27 -9.22
CA PRO A 33 2.14 -13.22 -7.81
C PRO A 33 0.77 -13.87 -7.59
N PRO A 34 0.54 -14.52 -6.45
CA PRO A 34 -0.73 -15.15 -6.14
C PRO A 34 -1.89 -14.16 -6.20
N ILE A 35 -3.07 -14.64 -6.59
CA ILE A 35 -4.29 -13.84 -6.57
C ILE A 35 -4.91 -13.95 -5.17
N PRO A 36 -5.07 -12.85 -4.43
CA PRO A 36 -5.62 -12.90 -3.07
C PRO A 36 -7.13 -13.13 -3.07
N ASP A 37 -7.59 -14.21 -2.43
CA ASP A 37 -9.02 -14.56 -2.32
C ASP A 37 -9.87 -13.44 -1.71
N SER A 38 -9.30 -12.68 -0.77
CA SER A 38 -9.98 -11.59 -0.07
C SER A 38 -10.18 -10.33 -0.92
N ASN A 39 -9.56 -10.24 -2.11
CA ASN A 39 -9.64 -9.09 -3.00
C ASN A 39 -9.95 -9.48 -4.46
N ARG A 40 -11.24 -9.61 -4.76
CA ARG A 40 -11.76 -9.90 -6.11
C ARG A 40 -11.34 -8.92 -7.22
N VAL A 41 -10.88 -7.72 -6.87
CA VAL A 41 -10.45 -6.70 -7.85
C VAL A 41 -8.93 -6.59 -7.97
N ALA A 42 -8.17 -7.48 -7.30
CA ALA A 42 -6.70 -7.39 -7.22
C ALA A 42 -5.97 -7.38 -8.57
N THR A 43 -6.54 -8.04 -9.59
CA THR A 43 -5.97 -8.12 -10.95
C THR A 43 -6.70 -7.21 -11.94
N ASN A 44 -7.69 -6.43 -11.50
CA ASN A 44 -8.46 -5.54 -12.38
C ASN A 44 -7.67 -4.25 -12.67
N PRO A 45 -7.34 -3.94 -13.94
CA PRO A 45 -6.57 -2.73 -14.27
C PRO A 45 -7.23 -1.42 -13.84
N GLN A 46 -8.56 -1.36 -13.81
CA GLN A 46 -9.29 -0.16 -13.36
C GLN A 46 -9.22 0.00 -11.84
N ALA A 47 -9.11 -1.11 -11.09
CA ALA A 47 -8.86 -1.05 -9.66
C ALA A 47 -7.44 -0.57 -9.37
N ALA A 48 -6.45 -1.02 -10.14
CA ALA A 48 -5.08 -0.51 -10.06
C ALA A 48 -5.02 0.99 -10.41
N GLN A 49 -5.71 1.44 -11.46
CA GLN A 49 -5.79 2.87 -11.80
C GLN A 49 -6.46 3.71 -10.70
N PHE A 50 -7.54 3.20 -10.10
CA PHE A 50 -8.18 3.89 -8.98
C PHE A 50 -7.27 3.93 -7.75
N GLY A 51 -6.62 2.80 -7.43
CA GLY A 51 -5.64 2.70 -6.36
C GLY A 51 -4.45 3.62 -6.54
N GLU A 52 -3.94 3.78 -7.78
CA GLU A 52 -2.85 4.69 -8.10
C GLU A 52 -3.24 6.15 -7.81
N LYS A 53 -4.45 6.55 -8.21
CA LYS A 53 -4.96 7.90 -7.91
C LYS A 53 -5.04 8.15 -6.41
N LEU A 54 -5.61 7.20 -5.67
CA LEU A 54 -5.68 7.25 -4.20
C LEU A 54 -4.29 7.30 -3.57
N PHE A 55 -3.33 6.50 -4.06
CA PHE A 55 -1.97 6.42 -3.52
C PHE A 55 -1.23 7.77 -3.55
N HIS A 56 -1.57 8.63 -4.50
CA HIS A 56 -0.99 9.96 -4.68
C HIS A 56 -1.91 11.10 -4.18
N ASP A 57 -3.10 10.81 -3.65
CA ASP A 57 -4.06 11.83 -3.25
C ASP A 57 -3.85 12.23 -1.78
N PRO A 58 -3.41 13.49 -1.52
CA PRO A 58 -3.18 13.93 -0.15
C PRO A 58 -4.48 14.14 0.64
N ALA A 59 -5.65 14.21 -0.02
CA ALA A 59 -6.96 14.31 0.62
C ALA A 59 -7.34 13.06 1.43
N LEU A 60 -6.60 11.95 1.28
CA LEU A 60 -6.72 10.80 2.18
C LEU A 60 -6.26 11.12 3.61
N SER A 61 -5.32 12.04 3.79
CA SER A 61 -4.87 12.48 5.13
C SER A 61 -5.81 13.51 5.74
N ALA A 62 -5.83 13.59 7.08
CA ALA A 62 -6.61 14.61 7.77
C ALA A 62 -6.15 16.03 7.44
N SER A 63 -4.83 16.24 7.29
CA SER A 63 -4.26 17.55 6.95
C SER A 63 -4.42 17.95 5.49
N GLY A 64 -4.74 16.99 4.60
CA GLY A 64 -4.73 17.22 3.16
C GLY A 64 -3.32 17.40 2.58
N LYS A 65 -2.27 16.97 3.29
CA LYS A 65 -0.85 17.17 2.90
C LYS A 65 -0.08 15.87 2.67
N LEU A 66 -0.57 14.74 3.17
CA LEU A 66 0.12 13.45 3.12
C LEU A 66 -0.65 12.47 2.23
N SER A 67 0.07 11.77 1.37
CA SER A 67 -0.40 10.63 0.59
C SER A 67 0.49 9.41 0.85
N CYS A 68 0.14 8.24 0.33
CA CYS A 68 1.01 7.08 0.40
C CYS A 68 2.38 7.37 -0.26
N ALA A 69 2.36 8.09 -1.38
CA ALA A 69 3.55 8.49 -2.13
C ALA A 69 4.48 9.45 -1.37
N THR A 70 4.01 10.13 -0.32
CA THR A 70 4.85 10.99 0.54
C THR A 70 5.95 10.16 1.22
N CYS A 71 5.58 8.99 1.76
CA CYS A 71 6.52 8.09 2.44
C CYS A 71 7.05 6.98 1.51
N HIS A 72 6.30 6.58 0.49
CA HIS A 72 6.68 5.52 -0.45
C HIS A 72 7.06 6.10 -1.82
N GLN A 73 8.24 6.71 -1.90
CA GLN A 73 8.66 7.51 -3.06
C GLN A 73 9.20 6.60 -4.19
N PRO A 74 8.66 6.64 -5.41
CA PRO A 74 9.12 5.79 -6.52
C PRO A 74 10.63 5.91 -6.79
N GLY A 75 11.17 7.14 -6.74
CA GLY A 75 12.61 7.41 -6.94
C GLY A 75 13.54 6.88 -5.83
N LYS A 76 12.98 6.35 -4.74
CA LYS A 76 13.70 5.69 -3.64
C LYS A 76 13.21 4.26 -3.43
N PHE A 77 12.84 3.57 -4.51
CA PHE A 77 12.31 2.21 -4.47
C PHE A 77 11.12 2.08 -3.52
N PHE A 78 10.24 3.09 -3.53
CA PHE A 78 9.04 3.18 -2.68
C PHE A 78 9.33 3.20 -1.17
N THR A 79 10.42 3.86 -0.78
CA THR A 79 10.76 4.21 0.62
C THR A 79 10.86 5.73 0.79
N ASP A 80 11.12 6.22 2.00
CA ASP A 80 11.38 7.65 2.29
C ASP A 80 12.88 7.97 2.44
N GLY A 81 13.72 6.95 2.61
CA GLY A 81 15.15 7.07 2.87
C GLY A 81 15.51 7.52 4.28
N LEU A 82 14.57 7.43 5.23
CA LEU A 82 14.78 7.84 6.63
C LEU A 82 15.02 6.62 7.54
N SER A 83 15.73 6.85 8.65
CA SER A 83 15.91 5.82 9.69
C SER A 83 14.62 5.50 10.44
N ARG A 84 13.70 6.48 10.51
CA ARG A 84 12.33 6.35 10.98
C ARG A 84 11.43 7.17 10.08
N GLY A 85 10.25 6.65 9.76
CA GLY A 85 9.30 7.35 8.92
C GLY A 85 8.76 8.62 9.58
N HIS A 86 8.17 9.50 8.78
CA HIS A 86 7.59 10.76 9.25
C HIS A 86 6.29 11.05 8.49
N GLY A 87 5.15 10.94 9.19
CA GLY A 87 3.84 11.35 8.69
C GLY A 87 3.42 12.68 9.34
N GLU A 88 2.24 12.72 9.95
CA GLU A 88 1.83 13.83 10.83
C GLU A 88 2.76 13.95 12.06
N ALA A 89 3.43 12.85 12.43
CA ALA A 89 4.47 12.84 13.45
C ALA A 89 5.58 11.83 13.10
N LEU A 90 6.68 11.90 13.87
CA LEU A 90 7.77 10.93 13.75
C LEU A 90 7.29 9.53 14.18
N LEU A 91 7.54 8.53 13.33
CA LEU A 91 7.19 7.13 13.61
C LEU A 91 8.28 6.43 14.45
N SER A 92 7.93 5.27 14.99
CA SER A 92 8.85 4.41 15.75
C SER A 92 9.72 3.49 14.87
N ARG A 93 9.36 3.30 13.60
CA ARG A 93 10.05 2.41 12.64
C ARG A 93 10.28 3.12 11.30
N ASN A 94 11.20 2.61 10.49
CA ASN A 94 11.40 3.08 9.12
C ASN A 94 10.24 2.65 8.21
N THR A 95 10.06 3.41 7.13
CA THR A 95 9.08 3.08 6.08
C THR A 95 9.66 1.98 5.18
N PRO A 96 9.07 0.76 5.17
CA PRO A 96 9.53 -0.30 4.28
C PRO A 96 9.15 0.02 2.83
N THR A 97 9.84 -0.60 1.88
CA THR A 97 9.42 -0.59 0.48
C THR A 97 8.07 -1.26 0.29
N VAL A 98 7.28 -0.77 -0.66
CA VAL A 98 6.05 -1.42 -1.13
C VAL A 98 6.19 -2.11 -2.49
N ALA A 99 7.36 -2.03 -3.13
CA ALA A 99 7.64 -2.76 -4.35
C ALA A 99 7.88 -4.26 -4.07
N GLY A 100 7.34 -5.13 -4.92
CA GLY A 100 7.50 -6.58 -4.79
C GLY A 100 6.62 -7.22 -3.71
N LEU A 101 5.77 -6.46 -3.01
CA LEU A 101 4.92 -7.01 -1.96
C LEU A 101 3.80 -7.95 -2.48
N ALA A 102 3.60 -8.03 -3.79
CA ALA A 102 2.62 -8.91 -4.41
C ALA A 102 2.87 -10.41 -4.14
N TRP A 103 4.10 -10.81 -3.83
CA TRP A 103 4.49 -12.18 -3.51
C TRP A 103 4.55 -12.47 -1.99
N HIS A 104 4.23 -11.49 -1.15
CA HIS A 104 4.30 -11.62 0.31
C HIS A 104 2.94 -12.01 0.90
N THR A 105 2.97 -12.77 2.00
CA THR A 105 1.77 -13.16 2.76
C THR A 105 1.49 -12.24 3.95
N TRP A 106 2.55 -11.77 4.62
CA TRP A 106 2.48 -10.97 5.84
C TRP A 106 3.08 -9.58 5.64
N PHE A 107 2.42 -8.57 6.17
CA PHE A 107 2.76 -7.16 5.95
C PHE A 107 3.00 -6.43 7.28
N TYR A 108 3.73 -5.31 7.19
CA TYR A 108 4.46 -4.65 8.28
C TYR A 108 5.69 -5.41 8.78
N TRP A 109 6.58 -4.69 9.47
CA TRP A 109 7.76 -5.24 10.15
C TRP A 109 7.45 -6.35 11.17
N ASP A 110 6.24 -6.38 11.72
CA ASP A 110 5.80 -7.39 12.69
C ASP A 110 4.78 -8.39 12.10
N GLY A 111 4.51 -8.34 10.80
CA GLY A 111 3.60 -9.26 10.13
C GLY A 111 2.13 -9.17 10.56
N ARG A 112 1.71 -8.13 11.29
CA ARG A 112 0.35 -8.05 11.90
C ARG A 112 -0.80 -7.91 10.90
N LYS A 113 -0.52 -7.86 9.60
CA LYS A 113 -1.51 -7.79 8.53
C LYS A 113 -1.29 -8.94 7.56
N ASP A 114 -2.40 -9.52 7.11
CA ASP A 114 -2.49 -10.73 6.31
C ASP A 114 -2.79 -10.47 4.83
N SER A 115 -2.95 -9.20 4.45
CA SER A 115 -3.30 -8.81 3.08
C SER A 115 -2.89 -7.38 2.77
N LEU A 116 -2.48 -7.14 1.52
CA LEU A 116 -2.12 -5.80 1.02
C LEU A 116 -3.23 -4.78 1.27
N TRP A 117 -4.48 -5.15 1.00
CA TRP A 117 -5.60 -4.24 1.14
C TRP A 117 -5.91 -3.91 2.61
N SER A 118 -5.71 -4.85 3.54
CA SER A 118 -5.93 -4.61 4.97
C SER A 118 -4.79 -3.80 5.59
N GLN A 119 -3.57 -3.96 5.07
CA GLN A 119 -2.43 -3.11 5.41
C GLN A 119 -2.64 -1.68 4.95
N ALA A 120 -3.05 -1.47 3.70
CA ALA A 120 -3.22 -0.13 3.11
C ALA A 120 -4.20 0.78 3.88
N LEU A 121 -5.12 0.19 4.64
CA LEU A 121 -6.11 0.92 5.45
C LEU A 121 -5.55 1.45 6.77
N ALA A 122 -4.58 0.77 7.36
CA ALA A 122 -4.09 1.11 8.70
C ALA A 122 -3.35 2.45 8.77
N PRO A 123 -2.45 2.82 7.82
CA PRO A 123 -1.80 4.13 7.78
C PRO A 123 -2.78 5.30 7.71
N ILE A 124 -3.91 5.10 7.04
CA ILE A 124 -4.93 6.14 6.84
C ILE A 124 -5.46 6.63 8.18
N GLU A 125 -5.76 5.73 9.12
CA GLU A 125 -6.35 6.07 10.42
C GLU A 125 -5.31 6.19 11.56
N ALA A 126 -4.02 5.94 11.29
CA ALA A 126 -2.96 6.00 12.29
C ALA A 126 -2.57 7.45 12.62
N PRO A 127 -2.57 7.88 13.91
CA PRO A 127 -2.37 9.29 14.27
C PRO A 127 -1.02 9.91 13.89
N ALA A 128 0.06 9.13 13.94
CA ALA A 128 1.39 9.58 13.54
C ALA A 128 1.63 9.50 12.02
N GLU A 129 0.72 8.88 11.28
CA GLU A 129 0.83 8.66 9.83
C GLU A 129 -0.06 9.64 9.07
N MET A 130 -1.24 9.25 8.60
CA MET A 130 -2.15 10.13 7.84
C MET A 130 -3.27 10.74 8.70
N ASN A 131 -3.46 10.20 9.91
CA ASN A 131 -4.38 10.69 10.93
C ASN A 131 -5.82 10.97 10.45
N SER A 132 -6.31 10.27 9.45
CA SER A 132 -7.64 10.45 8.86
C SER A 132 -8.67 9.54 9.55
N SER A 133 -9.85 9.43 8.96
CA SER A 133 -10.94 8.58 9.44
C SER A 133 -11.62 7.89 8.27
N ARG A 134 -12.15 6.68 8.48
CA ARG A 134 -12.93 5.98 7.45
C ARG A 134 -14.13 6.75 6.93
N LEU A 135 -14.79 7.59 7.75
CA LEU A 135 -15.84 8.49 7.27
C LEU A 135 -15.29 9.59 6.34
N GLN A 136 -14.09 10.11 6.62
CA GLN A 136 -13.44 11.06 5.72
C GLN A 136 -13.07 10.40 4.38
N VAL A 137 -12.57 9.16 4.41
CA VAL A 137 -12.34 8.38 3.17
C VAL A 137 -13.64 8.16 2.40
N ALA A 138 -14.72 7.78 3.08
CA ALA A 138 -16.01 7.63 2.43
C ALA A 138 -16.46 8.95 1.77
N ARG A 139 -16.36 10.08 2.47
CA ARG A 139 -16.64 11.42 1.91
C ARG A 139 -15.80 11.70 0.67
N LEU A 140 -14.48 11.48 0.73
CA LEU A 140 -13.58 11.68 -0.41
C LEU A 140 -14.04 10.88 -1.64
N VAL A 141 -14.27 9.57 -1.48
CA VAL A 141 -14.70 8.71 -2.59
C VAL A 141 -16.09 9.08 -3.10
N GLY A 142 -17.02 9.46 -2.21
CA GLY A 142 -18.40 9.77 -2.58
C GLY A 142 -18.61 11.14 -3.20
N GLN A 143 -17.78 12.13 -2.84
CA GLN A 143 -17.90 13.53 -3.26
C GLN A 143 -17.00 13.87 -4.46
N ASN A 144 -15.91 13.11 -4.69
CA ASN A 144 -15.12 13.24 -5.90
C ASN A 144 -15.81 12.46 -7.05
N PRO A 145 -16.31 13.12 -8.12
CA PRO A 145 -17.05 12.44 -9.18
C PRO A 145 -16.25 11.34 -9.90
N ALA A 146 -14.94 11.54 -10.07
CA ALA A 146 -14.09 10.55 -10.70
C ALA A 146 -13.93 9.30 -9.81
N TYR A 147 -13.73 9.49 -8.50
CA TYR A 147 -13.61 8.36 -7.57
C TYR A 147 -14.92 7.61 -7.39
N ARG A 148 -16.04 8.34 -7.35
CA ARG A 148 -17.37 7.73 -7.32
C ARG A 148 -17.60 6.86 -8.55
N ALA A 149 -17.22 7.32 -9.74
CA ALA A 149 -17.32 6.55 -10.97
C ALA A 149 -16.44 5.29 -10.96
N PHE A 150 -15.17 5.40 -10.52
CA PHE A 150 -14.31 4.21 -10.32
C PHE A 150 -14.93 3.22 -9.33
N TYR A 151 -15.41 3.72 -8.20
CA TYR A 151 -16.05 2.90 -7.18
C TYR A 151 -17.25 2.15 -7.75
N GLN A 152 -18.15 2.87 -8.43
CA GLN A 152 -19.37 2.29 -9.01
C GLN A 152 -19.06 1.16 -10.00
N LYS A 153 -18.05 1.37 -10.84
CA LYS A 153 -17.62 0.38 -11.83
C LYS A 153 -17.03 -0.89 -11.23
N LEU A 154 -16.38 -0.78 -10.07
CA LEU A 154 -15.65 -1.90 -9.43
C LEU A 154 -16.48 -2.62 -8.35
N PHE A 155 -17.32 -1.87 -7.64
CA PHE A 155 -17.97 -2.32 -6.40
C PHE A 155 -19.49 -2.24 -6.43
N GLY A 156 -20.09 -1.76 -7.52
CA GLY A 156 -21.52 -1.48 -7.65
C GLY A 156 -21.87 -0.10 -7.08
N GLU A 157 -23.16 0.22 -7.06
CA GLU A 157 -23.66 1.54 -6.67
C GLU A 157 -23.00 2.10 -5.40
N TYR A 158 -22.63 3.38 -5.45
CA TYR A 158 -22.06 4.04 -4.29
C TYR A 158 -23.16 4.21 -3.24
N PRO A 159 -22.98 3.69 -2.01
CA PRO A 159 -24.04 3.67 -1.02
C PRO A 159 -24.43 5.09 -0.58
N GLU A 160 -25.71 5.27 -0.27
CA GLU A 160 -26.22 6.53 0.28
C GLU A 160 -25.76 6.70 1.73
N ILE A 161 -24.55 7.22 1.89
CA ILE A 161 -23.99 7.56 3.19
C ILE A 161 -24.48 8.95 3.57
N LEU A 162 -25.10 9.07 4.74
CA LEU A 162 -25.52 10.34 5.30
C LEU A 162 -24.28 11.12 5.75
N LEU A 163 -23.75 11.96 4.85
CA LEU A 163 -22.51 12.71 5.11
C LEU A 163 -22.70 13.91 6.06
N GLN A 164 -23.91 14.14 6.57
CA GLN A 164 -24.27 15.24 7.48
C GLN A 164 -24.82 14.69 8.81
N PRO A 165 -24.43 15.26 9.97
CA PRO A 165 -23.90 16.62 10.15
C PRO A 165 -22.35 16.70 10.25
N ARG A 166 -21.80 17.93 10.07
CA ARG A 166 -20.38 18.27 10.34
C ARG A 166 -19.94 17.88 11.76
N THR A 167 -20.88 17.75 12.70
CA THR A 167 -20.65 17.32 14.09
C THR A 167 -20.14 15.89 14.23
N LEU A 168 -20.20 15.08 13.16
CA LEU A 168 -19.59 13.76 13.08
C LEU A 168 -18.31 13.77 12.21
N ALA A 169 -17.61 14.92 12.14
CA ALA A 169 -16.31 14.98 11.48
C ALA A 169 -15.36 13.91 12.07
N HIS A 170 -14.54 13.33 11.20
CA HIS A 170 -13.53 12.33 11.55
C HIS A 170 -14.02 11.08 12.31
N ALA A 171 -15.29 10.68 12.17
CA ALA A 171 -15.81 9.46 12.81
C ALA A 171 -15.01 8.20 12.39
N SER A 172 -14.54 7.45 13.38
CA SER A 172 -13.82 6.18 13.24
C SER A 172 -13.93 5.36 14.53
N PRO A 173 -13.99 4.01 14.48
CA PRO A 173 -13.93 3.17 15.69
C PRO A 173 -12.57 3.20 16.37
N ILE A 174 -11.55 3.78 15.74
CA ILE A 174 -10.19 3.91 16.27
C ILE A 174 -9.77 5.38 16.33
N GLY A 175 -8.69 5.67 17.05
CA GLY A 175 -8.22 7.02 17.33
C GLY A 175 -8.63 7.51 18.72
N ASP A 176 -8.66 8.83 18.88
CA ASP A 176 -8.98 9.51 20.14
C ASP A 176 -10.45 9.31 20.59
N ALA A 177 -10.78 9.83 21.77
CA ALA A 177 -12.13 9.72 22.32
C ALA A 177 -13.18 10.43 21.46
N GLU A 178 -12.85 11.55 20.83
CA GLU A 178 -13.78 12.31 20.01
C GLU A 178 -14.20 11.52 18.76
N ARG A 179 -13.23 10.95 18.03
CA ARG A 179 -13.49 10.11 16.85
C ARG A 179 -14.37 8.91 17.17
N LYS A 180 -14.07 8.23 18.27
CA LYS A 180 -14.84 7.07 18.74
C LYS A 180 -16.26 7.49 19.16
N ASN A 181 -16.40 8.60 19.88
CA ASN A 181 -17.72 9.12 20.26
C ASN A 181 -18.54 9.50 19.03
N ASN A 182 -17.93 10.15 18.04
CA ASN A 182 -18.58 10.47 16.76
C ASN A 182 -18.97 9.20 16.01
N TRP A 183 -18.12 8.18 16.00
CA TRP A 183 -18.42 6.89 15.37
C TRP A 183 -19.66 6.21 15.96
N TYR A 184 -19.75 6.11 17.28
CA TYR A 184 -20.88 5.43 17.91
C TYR A 184 -22.20 6.22 17.83
N ARG A 185 -22.15 7.52 17.50
CA ARG A 185 -23.32 8.34 17.14
C ARG A 185 -23.82 8.09 15.72
N VAL A 186 -22.99 7.60 14.80
CA VAL A 186 -23.42 7.21 13.45
C VAL A 186 -24.32 5.97 13.56
N PRO A 187 -25.53 5.91 12.97
CA PRO A 187 -26.39 4.72 13.01
C PRO A 187 -25.68 3.45 12.52
N ALA A 188 -26.01 2.29 13.08
CA ALA A 188 -25.32 1.03 12.78
C ALA A 188 -25.26 0.71 11.28
N GLY A 189 -26.38 0.82 10.55
CA GLY A 189 -26.40 0.59 9.11
C GLY A 189 -25.49 1.56 8.34
N GLN A 190 -25.39 2.82 8.76
CA GLN A 190 -24.49 3.81 8.15
C GLN A 190 -23.01 3.46 8.41
N ARG A 191 -22.68 2.97 9.61
CA ARG A 191 -21.33 2.47 9.92
C ARG A 191 -20.93 1.33 9.01
N ASP A 192 -21.85 0.40 8.70
CA ASP A 192 -21.57 -0.73 7.81
C ASP A 192 -21.31 -0.27 6.37
N LEU A 193 -22.06 0.71 5.87
CA LEU A 193 -21.83 1.32 4.57
C LEU A 193 -20.46 2.01 4.50
N ILE A 194 -20.10 2.79 5.53
CA ILE A 194 -18.79 3.46 5.64
C ILE A 194 -17.66 2.42 5.68
N ASN A 195 -17.80 1.37 6.48
CA ASN A 195 -16.84 0.27 6.56
C ASN A 195 -16.66 -0.43 5.22
N ARG A 196 -17.74 -0.63 4.46
CA ARG A 196 -17.69 -1.22 3.12
C ARG A 196 -16.93 -0.33 2.14
N VAL A 197 -17.21 0.97 2.12
CA VAL A 197 -16.48 1.93 1.26
C VAL A 197 -15.01 1.96 1.63
N PHE A 198 -14.69 1.98 2.93
CA PHE A 198 -13.32 1.94 3.43
C PHE A 198 -12.60 0.66 2.99
N ALA A 199 -13.19 -0.52 3.20
CA ALA A 199 -12.62 -1.79 2.76
C ALA A 199 -12.39 -1.84 1.23
N ASN A 200 -13.36 -1.36 0.44
CA ASN A 200 -13.24 -1.31 -1.02
C ASN A 200 -12.13 -0.34 -1.48
N THR A 201 -11.94 0.77 -0.76
CA THR A 201 -10.82 1.70 -0.99
C THR A 201 -9.47 1.00 -0.77
N GLY A 202 -9.34 0.25 0.33
CA GLY A 202 -8.16 -0.57 0.59
C GLY A 202 -7.91 -1.61 -0.50
N LYS A 203 -8.98 -2.22 -1.04
CA LYS A 203 -8.87 -3.19 -2.15
C LYS A 203 -8.37 -2.58 -3.44
N ALA A 204 -8.77 -1.35 -3.76
CA ALA A 204 -8.23 -0.60 -4.90
C ALA A 204 -6.76 -0.25 -4.68
N LEU A 205 -6.39 0.29 -3.50
CA LEU A 205 -5.00 0.55 -3.14
C LEU A 205 -4.13 -0.72 -3.23
N GLY A 206 -4.62 -1.84 -2.70
CA GLY A 206 -3.94 -3.13 -2.79
C GLY A 206 -3.76 -3.62 -4.23
N ALA A 207 -4.74 -3.37 -5.12
CA ALA A 207 -4.61 -3.70 -6.54
C ALA A 207 -3.50 -2.87 -7.20
N TYR A 208 -3.36 -1.58 -6.87
CA TYR A 208 -2.24 -0.76 -7.35
C TYR A 208 -0.90 -1.24 -6.80
N VAL A 209 -0.77 -1.42 -5.48
CA VAL A 209 0.49 -1.86 -4.85
C VAL A 209 0.95 -3.21 -5.40
N ARG A 210 0.01 -4.11 -5.76
CA ARG A 210 0.35 -5.38 -6.43
C ARG A 210 1.08 -5.20 -7.76
N THR A 211 0.91 -4.08 -8.44
CA THR A 211 1.59 -3.79 -9.72
C THR A 211 3.03 -3.30 -9.54
N LEU A 212 3.41 -2.88 -8.33
CA LEU A 212 4.73 -2.32 -8.05
C LEU A 212 5.78 -3.43 -7.99
N LYS A 213 6.74 -3.38 -8.91
CA LYS A 213 7.81 -4.37 -9.05
C LYS A 213 9.18 -3.71 -9.04
N TYR A 214 10.19 -4.48 -8.66
CA TYR A 214 11.58 -4.08 -8.91
C TYR A 214 11.93 -4.25 -10.39
N SER A 215 12.80 -3.38 -10.89
CA SER A 215 13.52 -3.62 -12.15
C SER A 215 14.64 -4.64 -11.93
N ALA A 216 15.07 -5.31 -13.00
CA ALA A 216 16.21 -6.22 -12.97
C ALA A 216 17.46 -5.54 -12.36
N SER A 217 18.00 -6.15 -11.32
CA SER A 217 19.23 -5.74 -10.65
C SER A 217 20.48 -6.21 -11.41
N HIS A 218 21.67 -5.89 -10.91
CA HIS A 218 22.91 -6.45 -11.46
C HIS A 218 22.99 -7.97 -11.25
N PHE A 219 22.42 -8.47 -10.16
CA PHE A 219 22.32 -9.90 -9.91
C PHE A 219 21.44 -10.57 -10.97
N ASP A 220 20.25 -10.01 -11.25
CA ASP A 220 19.35 -10.57 -12.26
C ASP A 220 19.95 -10.60 -13.67
N ARG A 221 20.88 -9.69 -13.99
CA ARG A 221 21.60 -9.67 -15.28
C ARG A 221 22.82 -10.59 -15.32
N TYR A 222 23.33 -10.96 -14.16
CA TYR A 222 24.52 -11.80 -14.04
C TYR A 222 24.20 -13.28 -14.30
N VAL A 223 23.01 -13.72 -13.85
CA VAL A 223 22.61 -15.13 -13.75
C VAL A 223 21.93 -15.70 -14.99
#